data_AF-A0AAI9W2U8-F1
#
_entry.id   AF-A0AAI9W2U8-F1
#
_cell.length_a   1.000
_cell.length_b   1.000
_cell.length_c   1.000
_cell.angle_alpha   90.00
_cell.angle_beta   90.00
_cell.angle_gamma   90.00
#
_symmetry.space_group_name_H-M   'P 1'
#
loop_
_entity.id
_entity.type
_entity.pdbx_description
1 polymer ?
#
loop_
_entity_poly.entity_id
_entity_poly.type
_entity_poly.pdbx_seq_one_letter_code
_entity_poly.pdbx_strand_id
1 'polypeptide(L)'
;MCPGSDCSKQRWQPTVGSDSMDVRTVAVIGAGTMGAGIAQVCAQTGWETRLYDAFPEGLQNGMDSIHGFWDKGIARGKTTEQQKS
;
A
#
# COMPACT_ATOMS: atom_id res chain seq x y z
N MET A 1 -23.68 -6.21 37.80
CA MET A 1 -24.62 -6.08 36.66
C MET A 1 -24.08 -5.03 35.70
N CYS A 2 -24.13 -5.31 34.40
CA CYS A 2 -23.16 -4.92 33.37
C CYS A 2 -22.89 -3.40 33.21
N PRO A 3 -21.63 -2.94 33.34
CA PRO A 3 -21.23 -1.59 32.96
C PRO A 3 -20.72 -1.55 31.51
N GLY A 4 -21.29 -0.65 30.70
CA GLY A 4 -20.63 -0.03 29.56
C GLY A 4 -20.26 -0.91 28.36
N SER A 5 -21.19 -1.13 27.44
CA SER A 5 -20.87 -1.48 26.06
C SER A 5 -20.74 -0.20 25.23
N ASP A 6 -19.60 0.46 25.33
CA ASP A 6 -19.18 1.50 24.40
C ASP A 6 -18.83 0.83 23.06
N CYS A 7 -19.75 0.96 22.10
CA CYS A 7 -19.58 0.59 20.70
C CYS A 7 -18.67 1.63 20.00
N SER A 8 -17.50 1.91 20.57
CA SER A 8 -16.51 2.79 19.97
C SER A 8 -15.19 2.05 19.76
N LYS A 9 -14.91 1.78 18.47
CA LYS A 9 -13.56 1.60 17.93
C LYS A 9 -12.81 0.42 18.54
N GLN A 10 -13.02 -0.76 17.97
CA GLN A 10 -11.95 -1.76 17.87
C GLN A 10 -10.81 -1.11 17.07
N ARG A 11 -9.99 -0.31 17.74
CA ARG A 11 -8.76 0.22 17.18
C ARG A 11 -7.89 -0.98 16.96
N TRP A 12 -7.68 -1.34 15.69
CA TRP A 12 -6.65 -2.29 15.32
C TRP A 12 -5.34 -1.73 15.85
N GLN A 13 -4.85 -2.34 16.92
CA GLN A 13 -3.53 -2.07 17.48
C GLN A 13 -2.64 -3.16 16.88
N PRO A 14 -1.80 -2.87 15.89
CA PRO A 14 -0.77 -3.82 15.55
C PRO A 14 0.07 -3.99 16.81
N THR A 15 0.16 -5.21 17.31
CA THR A 15 1.12 -5.56 18.35
C THR A 15 2.51 -5.49 17.72
N VAL A 16 2.99 -4.28 17.46
CA VAL A 16 4.39 -4.03 17.13
C VAL A 16 5.16 -4.21 18.43
N GLY A 17 5.53 -5.47 18.70
CA GLY A 17 6.57 -5.77 19.68
C GLY A 17 7.80 -4.94 19.33
N SER A 18 8.46 -4.39 20.34
CA SER A 18 9.63 -3.51 20.20
C SER A 18 10.89 -4.30 19.81
N ASP A 19 10.76 -5.21 18.87
CA ASP A 19 11.86 -5.83 18.17
C ASP A 19 11.86 -5.21 16.77
N SER A 20 12.98 -4.61 16.40
CA SER A 20 13.26 -4.06 15.08
C SER A 20 13.03 -5.14 14.01
N MET A 21 11.79 -5.24 13.54
CA MET A 21 11.38 -6.14 12.49
C MET A 21 11.59 -5.40 11.18
N ASP A 22 12.65 -5.75 10.45
CA ASP A 22 12.89 -5.27 9.09
C ASP A 22 11.78 -5.79 8.18
N VAL A 23 10.69 -5.03 8.05
CA VAL A 23 9.64 -5.31 7.08
C VAL A 23 10.23 -5.08 5.69
N ARG A 24 10.60 -6.17 5.03
CA ARG A 24 11.23 -6.14 3.69
C ARG A 24 10.23 -6.18 2.54
N THR A 25 9.06 -6.79 2.75
CA THR A 25 8.10 -7.09 1.69
C THR A 25 6.67 -6.81 2.14
N VAL A 26 5.87 -6.14 1.31
CA VAL A 26 4.45 -5.85 1.49
C VAL A 26 3.64 -6.44 0.35
N ALA A 27 2.58 -7.16 0.69
CA ALA A 27 1.59 -7.63 -0.27
C ALA A 27 0.32 -6.78 -0.13
N VAL A 28 -0.14 -6.20 -1.24
CA VAL A 28 -1.39 -5.44 -1.33
C VAL A 28 -2.41 -6.31 -2.04
N ILE A 29 -3.53 -6.59 -1.36
CA ILE A 29 -4.64 -7.38 -1.91
C ILE A 29 -5.73 -6.41 -2.37
N GLY A 30 -6.00 -6.41 -3.67
CA GLY A 30 -6.86 -5.47 -4.38
C GLY A 30 -6.03 -4.42 -5.13
N ALA A 31 -6.23 -4.34 -6.44
CA ALA A 31 -5.59 -3.39 -7.36
C ALA A 31 -6.51 -2.21 -7.74
N GLY A 32 -7.59 -1.99 -6.98
CA GLY A 32 -8.42 -0.80 -7.09
C GLY A 32 -7.68 0.49 -6.70
N THR A 33 -8.39 1.63 -6.70
CA THR A 33 -7.80 2.95 -6.45
C THR A 33 -6.99 3.05 -5.15
N MET A 34 -7.49 2.45 -4.06
CA MET A 34 -6.78 2.44 -2.77
C MET A 34 -5.55 1.53 -2.80
N GLY A 35 -5.66 0.35 -3.42
CA GLY A 35 -4.57 -0.61 -3.52
C GLY A 35 -3.41 -0.11 -4.36
N ALA A 36 -3.71 0.53 -5.50
CA ALA A 36 -2.71 1.21 -6.33
C ALA A 36 -1.96 2.30 -5.54
N GLY A 37 -2.67 3.10 -4.74
CA GLY A 37 -2.06 4.15 -3.91
C GLY A 37 -1.18 3.59 -2.79
N ILE A 38 -1.65 2.56 -2.09
CA ILE A 38 -0.86 1.89 -1.04
C ILE A 38 0.39 1.28 -1.65
N ALA A 39 0.24 0.54 -2.77
CA ALA A 39 1.37 -0.09 -3.45
C ALA A 39 2.41 0.93 -3.90
N GLN A 40 1.96 2.07 -4.44
CA GLN A 40 2.83 3.16 -4.84
C GLN A 40 3.62 3.72 -3.64
N VAL A 41 2.97 3.96 -2.50
CA VAL A 41 3.66 4.51 -1.31
C VAL A 41 4.68 3.50 -0.77
N CYS A 42 4.30 2.22 -0.67
CA CYS A 42 5.21 1.16 -0.23
C CYS A 42 6.43 1.01 -1.15
N ALA A 43 6.23 1.06 -2.47
CA ALA A 43 7.31 1.03 -3.44
C ALA A 43 8.23 2.27 -3.32
N GLN A 44 7.65 3.46 -3.11
CA GLN A 44 8.44 4.69 -2.90
C GLN A 44 9.27 4.66 -1.61
N THR A 45 8.78 3.98 -0.56
CA THR A 45 9.55 3.79 0.68
C THR A 45 10.67 2.75 0.53
N GLY A 46 10.83 2.14 -0.65
CA GLY A 46 11.86 1.15 -0.93
C GLY A 46 11.53 -0.25 -0.38
N TRP A 47 10.25 -0.54 -0.14
CA TRP A 47 9.79 -1.85 0.32
C TRP A 47 9.38 -2.70 -0.88
N GLU A 48 9.75 -3.97 -0.89
CA GLU A 48 9.35 -4.90 -1.97
C GLU A 48 7.82 -5.02 -1.95
N THR A 49 7.15 -4.50 -2.98
CA THR A 49 5.69 -4.40 -2.98
C THR A 49 5.10 -5.32 -4.03
N ARG A 50 4.18 -6.20 -3.62
CA ARG A 50 3.49 -7.15 -4.50
C ARG A 50 2.01 -6.81 -4.54
N LEU A 51 1.48 -6.56 -5.73
CA LEU A 51 0.06 -6.27 -5.94
C LEU A 51 -0.64 -7.54 -6.43
N TYR A 52 -1.72 -7.91 -5.74
CA TYR A 52 -2.57 -9.04 -6.10
C TYR A 52 -4.01 -8.57 -6.27
N ASP A 53 -4.70 -9.07 -7.30
CA ASP A 53 -6.13 -8.87 -7.47
C ASP A 53 -6.80 -10.20 -7.83
N ALA A 54 -8.09 -10.34 -7.52
CA ALA A 54 -8.88 -11.50 -7.91
C ALA A 54 -9.19 -11.51 -9.41
N PHE A 55 -9.24 -10.33 -10.03
CA PHE A 55 -9.54 -10.16 -11.45
C PHE A 55 -8.34 -9.58 -12.20
N PRO A 56 -7.97 -10.15 -13.36
CA PRO A 56 -6.83 -9.65 -14.15
C PRO A 56 -7.05 -8.22 -14.66
N GLU A 57 -8.29 -7.83 -14.94
CA GLU A 57 -8.63 -6.48 -15.36
C GLU A 57 -8.38 -5.45 -14.24
N GLY A 58 -8.70 -5.80 -13.00
CA GLY A 58 -8.41 -4.98 -11.83
C GLY A 58 -6.91 -4.78 -11.65
N LEU A 59 -6.13 -5.85 -11.84
CA LEU A 59 -4.67 -5.80 -11.80
C LEU A 59 -4.11 -4.87 -12.87
N GLN A 60 -4.56 -4.98 -14.13
CA GLN A 60 -4.09 -4.14 -15.23
C GLN A 60 -4.40 -2.66 -14.95
N ASN A 61 -5.65 -2.34 -14.55
CA ASN A 61 -6.05 -0.98 -14.24
C ASN A 61 -5.26 -0.39 -13.06
N GLY A 62 -4.96 -1.20 -12.06
CA GLY A 62 -4.12 -0.80 -10.92
C GLY A 62 -2.69 -0.52 -11.34
N MET A 63 -2.10 -1.39 -12.17
CA MET A 63 -0.77 -1.18 -12.74
C MET A 63 -0.73 0.09 -13.60
N ASP A 64 -1.67 0.30 -14.50
CA ASP A 64 -1.73 1.50 -15.35
C ASP A 64 -1.87 2.77 -14.51
N SER A 65 -2.67 2.72 -13.44
CA SER A 65 -2.81 3.82 -12.48
C SER A 65 -1.48 4.12 -11.79
N ILE A 66 -0.79 3.10 -11.27
CA ILE A 66 0.53 3.24 -10.65
C ILE A 66 1.49 3.88 -11.67
N HIS A 67 1.61 3.34 -12.89
CA HIS A 67 2.47 3.90 -13.93
C HIS A 67 2.16 5.39 -14.21
N GLY A 68 0.88 5.76 -14.34
CA GLY A 68 0.49 7.15 -14.55
C GLY A 68 0.80 8.07 -13.37
N PHE A 69 0.74 7.58 -12.12
CA PHE A 69 1.17 8.34 -10.95
C PHE A 69 2.69 8.52 -10.90
N TRP A 70 3.44 7.51 -11.31
CA TRP A 70 4.89 7.57 -11.41
C TRP A 70 5.35 8.58 -12.45
N ASP A 71 4.77 8.55 -13.64
CA ASP A 71 5.09 9.51 -14.70
C ASP A 71 4.77 10.95 -14.26
N LYS A 72 3.66 11.15 -13.53
CA LYS A 72 3.33 12.44 -12.89
C LYS A 72 4.32 12.82 -11.77
N GLY A 73 4.82 11.85 -11.01
CA GLY A 73 5.81 12.05 -9.95
C GLY A 73 7.17 12.46 -10.50
N ILE A 74 7.59 11.83 -11.60
CA ILE A 74 8.80 12.17 -12.37
C ILE A 74 8.66 13.56 -12.99
N ALA A 75 7.53 13.86 -13.63
CA ALA A 75 7.26 15.18 -14.20
C ALA A 75 7.25 16.30 -13.13
N ARG A 76 6.93 15.96 -11.88
CA ARG A 76 6.97 16.87 -10.72
C ARG A 76 8.32 16.89 -9.99
N GLY A 77 9.30 16.11 -10.44
CA GLY A 77 10.64 16.04 -9.85
C GLY A 77 10.69 15.42 -8.45
N LYS A 78 9.66 14.67 -8.04
CA LYS A 78 9.57 14.06 -6.70
C LYS A 78 10.10 12.63 -6.63
N THR A 79 10.26 11.97 -7.77
CA THR A 79 10.64 10.56 -7.91
C THR A 79 11.44 10.38 -9.19
N THR A 80 12.48 9.55 -9.17
CA THR A 80 13.31 9.20 -10.33
C THR A 80 12.87 7.88 -10.95
N GLU A 81 13.06 7.68 -12.26
CA GLU A 81 12.77 6.41 -12.95
C GLU A 81 13.42 5.19 -12.26
N GLN A 82 14.55 5.38 -11.59
CA GLN A 82 15.26 4.32 -10.86
C GLN A 82 14.45 3.69 -9.72
N GLN A 83 13.39 4.33 -9.24
CA GLN A 83 12.52 3.74 -8.23
C GLN A 83 11.48 2.79 -8.87
N LYS A 84 11.28 2.83 -10.20
CA LYS A 84 10.23 2.12 -10.95
C LYS A 84 10.62 0.65 -11.20
N SER A 85 11.04 -0.05 -10.15
CA SER A 85 11.49 -1.45 -10.19
C SER A 85 10.72 -2.31 -9.21
#